data_AF-A0A7H5F1M3-F1
#
_entry.id   AF-A0A7H5F1M3-F1
#
_cell.length_a   1.000
_cell.length_b   1.000
_cell.length_c   1.000
_cell.angle_alpha   90.00
_cell.angle_beta   90.00
_cell.angle_gamma   90.00
#
_symmetry.space_group_name_H-M   'P 1'
#
loop_
_entity.id
_entity.type
_entity.pdbx_description
1 polymer ?
#
loop_
_entity_poly.entity_id
_entity_poly.type
_entity_poly.pdbx_seq_one_letter_code
_entity_poly.pdbx_strand_id
1 'polypeptide(L)'
;MSESLPDLHGPHGPGGSLRPRTTQARKALIMDRRKAIQIMGYSVASATLLGWGTACRESAATEVWRPDFHTEAEGDFLAQLGEAFLPATDIPGARAVGAHRFVDRFVDQVFDSSAQREWRVGLHRLQENWRENLQHDAVALLRQMLDLPEDEQREIKQLMEQTPPPGSSAEDRHYAYRTLFKCKELIMLGYFASKPIGEDVLAFLPTPGGYDPCIPYEEVGKAWSL
;
A
#
# COMPACT_ATOMS: atom_id res chain seq x y z
N MET A 1 -33.43 -70.10 -57.53
CA MET A 1 -32.92 -71.09 -58.49
C MET A 1 -31.59 -70.52 -58.96
N SER A 2 -30.50 -70.90 -58.30
CA SER A 2 -29.52 -71.92 -58.77
C SER A 2 -28.95 -71.51 -60.13
N GLU A 3 -27.65 -71.28 -60.28
CA GLU A 3 -26.61 -72.31 -60.45
C GLU A 3 -25.23 -71.62 -60.28
N SER A 4 -24.33 -72.06 -59.39
CA SER A 4 -23.33 -73.14 -59.50
C SER A 4 -22.25 -72.95 -60.58
N LEU A 5 -20.99 -72.92 -60.09
CA LEU A 5 -19.68 -72.88 -60.76
C LEU A 5 -19.49 -73.93 -61.87
N PRO A 6 -18.49 -73.74 -62.76
CA PRO A 6 -17.32 -74.62 -62.66
C PRO A 6 -15.93 -74.03 -63.04
N ASP A 7 -14.92 -74.63 -62.40
CA ASP A 7 -13.55 -75.03 -62.81
C ASP A 7 -12.62 -74.11 -63.63
N LEU A 8 -11.38 -73.84 -63.19
CA LEU A 8 -10.19 -74.72 -63.03
C LEU A 8 -9.45 -75.00 -64.36
N HIS A 9 -8.54 -74.09 -64.74
CA HIS A 9 -7.17 -74.39 -65.21
C HIS A 9 -6.53 -73.13 -65.81
N GLY A 10 -5.39 -72.70 -65.26
CA GLY A 10 -4.51 -71.72 -65.90
C GLY A 10 -3.46 -72.38 -66.79
N PRO A 11 -2.75 -71.58 -67.61
CA PRO A 11 -1.38 -71.90 -67.98
C PRO A 11 -0.41 -70.76 -67.62
N HIS A 12 0.76 -71.19 -67.12
CA HIS A 12 1.95 -70.40 -66.84
C HIS A 12 2.61 -69.84 -68.12
N GLY A 13 3.25 -68.67 -68.00
CA GLY A 13 4.32 -68.22 -68.91
C GLY A 13 4.74 -66.77 -68.65
N PRO A 14 6.03 -66.40 -68.63
CA PRO A 14 6.57 -65.45 -67.66
C PRO A 14 7.04 -64.11 -68.28
N GLY A 15 7.27 -63.10 -67.43
CA GLY A 15 8.16 -61.99 -67.77
C GLY A 15 7.53 -60.61 -67.67
N GLY A 16 7.57 -60.03 -66.47
CA GLY A 16 7.26 -58.61 -66.25
C GLY A 16 7.80 -58.17 -64.90
N SER A 17 9.03 -57.65 -64.89
CA SER A 17 9.65 -57.09 -63.68
C SER A 17 8.85 -55.86 -63.24
N LEU A 18 8.01 -56.03 -62.23
CA LEU A 18 7.34 -54.91 -61.58
C LEU A 18 8.35 -54.21 -60.67
N ARG A 19 8.82 -53.03 -61.10
CA ARG A 19 9.58 -52.10 -60.25
C ARG A 19 8.72 -51.73 -59.04
N PRO A 20 9.24 -51.76 -57.81
CA PRO A 20 8.50 -51.27 -56.67
C PRO A 20 8.30 -49.75 -56.80
N ARG A 21 7.02 -49.34 -56.82
CA ARG A 21 6.60 -47.95 -56.63
C ARG A 21 7.18 -47.47 -55.30
N THR A 22 8.06 -46.47 -55.35
CA THR A 22 8.52 -45.71 -54.19
C THR A 22 7.31 -45.07 -53.51
N THR A 23 6.95 -45.57 -52.33
CA THR A 23 5.98 -44.96 -51.43
C THR A 23 6.62 -43.70 -50.84
N GLN A 24 6.42 -42.56 -51.51
CA GLN A 24 6.78 -41.27 -50.94
C GLN A 24 5.83 -40.99 -49.77
N ALA A 25 6.34 -41.17 -48.55
CA ALA A 25 5.63 -40.86 -47.32
C ALA A 25 5.18 -39.39 -47.38
N ARG A 26 3.86 -39.16 -47.49
CA ARG A 26 3.26 -37.86 -47.21
C ARG A 26 3.46 -37.60 -45.71
N LYS A 27 4.52 -36.86 -45.38
CA LYS A 27 4.67 -36.24 -44.06
C LYS A 27 3.49 -35.29 -43.88
N ALA A 28 2.52 -35.68 -43.06
CA ALA A 28 1.50 -34.75 -42.59
C ALA A 28 2.22 -33.59 -41.89
N LEU A 29 2.11 -32.39 -42.45
CA LEU A 29 2.56 -31.15 -41.82
C LEU A 29 1.61 -30.86 -40.66
N ILE A 30 1.86 -31.50 -39.51
CA ILE A 30 1.25 -31.10 -38.25
C ILE A 30 1.95 -29.80 -37.84
N MET A 31 1.34 -28.68 -38.22
CA MET A 31 1.77 -27.36 -37.79
C MET A 31 1.53 -27.24 -36.28
N ASP A 32 2.61 -27.07 -35.53
CA ASP A 32 2.55 -26.82 -34.09
C ASP A 32 1.94 -25.43 -33.87
N ARG A 33 0.71 -25.40 -33.35
CA ARG A 33 -0.06 -24.19 -33.02
C ARG A 33 0.75 -23.15 -32.24
N ARG A 34 1.73 -23.58 -31.44
CA ARG A 34 2.65 -22.69 -30.71
C ARG A 34 3.60 -21.93 -31.65
N LYS A 35 4.07 -22.57 -32.73
CA LYS A 35 4.98 -21.98 -33.72
C LYS A 35 4.25 -21.04 -34.68
N ALA A 36 2.98 -21.32 -35.01
CA ALA A 36 2.16 -20.42 -35.80
C ALA A 36 1.88 -19.09 -35.08
N ILE A 37 1.59 -19.14 -33.77
CA ILE A 37 1.39 -17.93 -32.94
C ILE A 37 2.69 -17.13 -32.81
N GLN A 38 3.83 -17.81 -32.65
CA GLN A 38 5.13 -17.12 -32.59
C GLN A 38 5.46 -16.38 -33.90
N ILE A 39 5.26 -17.02 -35.06
CA ILE A 39 5.61 -16.41 -36.36
C ILE A 39 4.68 -15.24 -36.69
N MET A 40 3.40 -15.31 -36.29
CA MET A 40 2.44 -14.22 -36.52
C MET A 40 2.65 -13.02 -35.58
N GLY A 41 3.30 -13.22 -34.43
CA GLY A 41 3.63 -12.16 -33.47
C GLY A 41 4.80 -11.26 -33.87
N TYR A 42 5.70 -11.71 -34.75
CA TYR A 42 6.93 -10.97 -35.08
C TYR A 42 6.78 -9.93 -36.20
N SER A 43 5.66 -9.88 -36.93
CA SER A 43 5.51 -8.95 -38.07
C SER A 43 4.59 -7.74 -37.82
N VAL A 44 4.10 -7.51 -36.60
CA VAL A 44 3.25 -6.36 -36.27
C VAL A 44 3.92 -5.37 -35.30
N ALA A 45 5.07 -5.70 -34.72
CA ALA A 45 5.70 -4.92 -33.65
C ALA A 45 6.73 -3.88 -34.16
N SER A 46 6.37 -3.02 -35.12
CA SER A 46 7.32 -2.01 -35.62
C SER A 46 6.79 -0.58 -35.78
N ALA A 47 5.58 -0.24 -35.33
CA ALA A 47 5.09 1.14 -35.49
C ALA A 47 4.13 1.67 -34.39
N THR A 48 4.26 1.25 -33.13
CA THR A 48 3.42 1.85 -32.05
C THR A 48 4.11 2.12 -30.71
N LEU A 49 5.44 2.02 -30.61
CA LEU A 49 6.15 2.24 -29.34
C LEU A 49 6.65 3.67 -29.09
N LEU A 50 6.07 4.68 -29.75
CA LEU A 50 6.39 6.10 -29.48
C LEU A 50 5.21 6.93 -28.94
N GLY A 51 4.10 6.28 -28.57
CA GLY A 51 2.89 6.97 -28.07
C GLY A 51 2.55 6.76 -26.58
N TRP A 52 3.27 5.88 -25.87
CA TRP A 52 2.99 5.59 -24.45
C TRP A 52 3.95 6.24 -23.45
N GLY A 53 5.05 6.82 -23.92
CA GLY A 53 6.03 7.49 -23.06
C GLY A 53 5.61 8.88 -22.58
N THR A 54 4.62 9.51 -23.21
CA THR A 54 4.15 10.86 -22.87
C THR A 54 2.76 10.90 -22.22
N ALA A 55 1.94 9.86 -22.41
CA ALA A 55 0.60 9.80 -21.79
C ALA A 55 0.61 9.46 -20.29
N CYS A 56 1.71 8.92 -19.74
CA CYS A 56 1.88 8.72 -18.29
C CYS A 56 2.58 9.88 -17.58
N ARG A 57 2.99 10.95 -18.30
CA ARG A 57 3.55 12.16 -17.68
C ARG A 57 2.55 13.29 -17.50
N GLU A 58 1.35 13.17 -18.07
CA GLU A 58 0.28 14.17 -17.95
C GLU A 58 -0.70 13.91 -16.79
N SER A 59 -0.60 12.77 -16.09
CA SER A 59 -1.43 12.46 -14.90
C SER A 59 -0.74 12.69 -13.56
N ALA A 60 0.48 13.24 -13.55
CA ALA A 60 1.05 13.85 -12.36
C ALA A 60 0.65 15.33 -12.28
N ALA A 61 -0.62 15.64 -12.51
CA ALA A 61 -1.19 16.77 -11.78
C ALA A 61 -1.05 16.35 -10.32
N THR A 62 -0.06 16.90 -9.60
CA THR A 62 -0.03 16.83 -8.15
C THR A 62 -1.35 17.44 -7.70
N GLU A 63 -2.34 16.59 -7.44
CA GLU A 63 -3.59 17.02 -6.84
C GLU A 63 -3.15 17.70 -5.55
N VAL A 64 -3.24 19.03 -5.53
CA VAL A 64 -2.91 19.82 -4.35
C VAL A 64 -3.98 19.44 -3.36
N TRP A 65 -3.65 18.52 -2.46
CA TRP A 65 -4.55 18.07 -1.42
C TRP A 65 -4.96 19.29 -0.60
N ARG A 66 -6.26 19.42 -0.39
CA ARG A 66 -6.86 20.41 0.51
C ARG A 66 -7.55 19.65 1.64
N PRO A 67 -7.35 20.05 2.90
CA PRO A 67 -8.04 19.39 4.00
C PRO A 67 -9.55 19.68 3.96
N ASP A 68 -10.34 18.71 4.42
CA ASP A 68 -11.80 18.77 4.52
C ASP A 68 -12.22 19.48 5.83
N PHE A 69 -11.55 19.20 6.95
CA PHE A 69 -11.89 19.75 8.27
C PHE A 69 -10.92 20.83 8.76
N HIS A 70 -9.62 20.62 8.50
CA HIS A 70 -8.54 21.50 8.91
C HIS A 70 -8.32 22.64 7.90
N THR A 71 -7.71 23.72 8.37
CA THR A 71 -7.11 24.72 7.48
C THR A 71 -5.83 24.17 6.85
N GLU A 72 -5.38 24.77 5.74
CA GLU A 72 -4.10 24.38 5.09
C GLU A 72 -2.93 24.44 6.07
N ALA A 73 -2.87 25.49 6.91
CA ALA A 73 -1.81 25.65 7.91
C ALA A 73 -1.86 24.60 9.03
N GLU A 74 -3.06 24.15 9.42
CA GLU A 74 -3.23 23.03 10.36
C GLU A 74 -2.85 21.69 9.72
N GLY A 75 -3.20 21.49 8.44
CA GLY A 75 -2.77 20.32 7.67
C GLY A 75 -1.25 20.22 7.56
N ASP A 76 -0.58 21.34 7.27
CA ASP A 76 0.90 21.41 7.23
C ASP A 76 1.54 21.20 8.59
N PHE A 77 0.90 21.68 9.67
CA PHE A 77 1.33 21.40 11.03
C PHE A 77 1.26 19.90 11.35
N LEU A 78 0.12 19.26 11.06
CA LEU A 78 -0.06 17.82 11.24
C LEU A 78 0.90 16.99 10.39
N ALA A 79 1.22 17.44 9.17
CA ALA A 79 2.20 16.80 8.30
C ALA A 79 3.61 16.83 8.91
N GLN A 80 4.03 17.98 9.46
CA GLN A 80 5.32 18.12 10.14
C GLN A 80 5.39 17.34 11.45
N LEU A 81 4.30 17.36 12.23
CA LEU A 81 4.18 16.58 13.45
C LEU A 81 4.25 15.07 13.16
N GLY A 82 3.59 14.63 12.10
CA GLY A 82 3.68 13.25 11.62
C GLY A 82 5.10 12.85 11.25
N GLU A 83 5.79 13.68 10.48
CA GLU A 83 7.19 13.43 10.13
C GLU A 83 8.11 13.41 11.36
N ALA A 84 7.82 14.23 12.38
CA ALA A 84 8.57 14.22 13.63
C ALA A 84 8.32 12.96 14.46
N PHE A 85 7.09 12.40 14.44
CA PHE A 85 6.78 11.13 15.10
C PHE A 85 7.36 9.91 14.37
N LEU A 86 7.26 9.90 13.04
CA LEU A 86 7.65 8.79 12.17
C LEU A 86 8.44 9.36 10.98
N PRO A 87 9.72 9.73 11.18
CA PRO A 87 10.55 10.28 10.12
C PRO A 87 10.87 9.20 9.08
N ALA A 88 11.07 9.63 7.84
CA ALA A 88 11.58 8.77 6.79
C ALA A 88 12.96 8.19 7.17
N THR A 89 13.11 6.88 6.96
CA THR A 89 14.37 6.14 7.10
C THR A 89 14.53 5.28 5.83
N ASP A 90 14.80 3.98 5.98
CA ASP A 90 14.74 3.02 4.88
C ASP A 90 13.29 2.73 4.45
N ILE A 91 12.33 3.13 5.28
CA ILE A 91 10.89 3.09 5.04
C ILE A 91 10.31 4.52 4.97
N PRO A 92 9.22 4.74 4.21
CA PRO A 92 8.67 6.08 4.02
C PRO A 92 8.15 6.66 5.34
N GLY A 93 8.36 7.96 5.58
CA GLY A 93 7.86 8.66 6.76
C GLY A 93 6.34 8.91 6.73
N ALA A 94 5.78 9.36 7.86
CA ALA A 94 4.34 9.59 7.99
C ALA A 94 3.79 10.66 7.05
N ARG A 95 4.58 11.67 6.68
CA ARG A 95 4.16 12.65 5.69
C ARG A 95 4.04 12.03 4.31
N ALA A 96 5.02 11.19 3.94
CA ALA A 96 5.10 10.57 2.62
C ALA A 96 3.92 9.62 2.34
N VAL A 97 3.42 8.92 3.36
CA VAL A 97 2.27 8.01 3.22
C VAL A 97 0.91 8.70 3.44
N GLY A 98 0.90 10.01 3.70
CA GLY A 98 -0.33 10.78 3.83
C GLY A 98 -1.05 10.61 5.18
N ALA A 99 -0.36 10.24 6.26
CA ALA A 99 -0.99 10.03 7.57
C ALA A 99 -1.74 11.27 8.10
N HIS A 100 -1.22 12.47 7.82
CA HIS A 100 -1.89 13.75 8.15
C HIS A 100 -3.23 13.93 7.41
N ARG A 101 -3.34 13.42 6.17
CA ARG A 101 -4.59 13.44 5.39
C ARG A 101 -5.62 12.47 5.99
N PHE A 102 -5.15 11.33 6.49
CA PHE A 102 -5.98 10.41 7.24
C PHE A 102 -6.53 11.08 8.50
N VAL A 103 -5.68 11.78 9.28
CA VAL A 103 -6.13 12.50 10.48
C VAL A 103 -7.22 13.52 10.15
N ASP A 104 -7.03 14.31 9.10
CA ASP A 104 -8.02 15.29 8.66
C ASP A 104 -9.38 14.67 8.37
N ARG A 105 -9.40 13.63 7.53
CA ARG A 105 -10.64 12.93 7.19
C ARG A 105 -11.25 12.18 8.37
N PHE A 106 -10.42 11.65 9.28
CA PHE A 106 -10.90 10.96 10.48
C PHE A 106 -11.62 11.94 11.40
N VAL A 107 -11.05 13.12 11.63
CA VAL A 107 -11.68 14.16 12.45
C VAL A 107 -12.96 14.68 11.79
N ASP A 108 -12.98 14.82 10.47
CA ASP A 108 -14.19 15.22 9.73
C ASP A 108 -15.33 14.18 9.86
N GLN A 109 -15.02 12.91 9.63
CA GLN A 109 -16.03 11.87 9.38
C GLN A 109 -16.36 11.01 10.59
N VAL A 110 -15.49 10.95 11.61
CA VAL A 110 -15.63 10.03 12.75
C VAL A 110 -15.89 10.76 14.06
N PHE A 111 -15.31 11.94 14.26
CA PHE A 111 -15.55 12.70 15.49
C PHE A 111 -16.95 13.33 15.48
N ASP A 112 -17.65 13.26 16.62
CA ASP A 112 -18.86 14.05 16.82
C ASP A 112 -18.53 15.54 16.99
N SER A 113 -19.55 16.40 16.96
CA SER A 113 -19.36 17.84 17.06
C SER A 113 -18.71 18.30 18.37
N SER A 114 -18.82 17.53 19.45
CA SER A 114 -18.16 17.85 20.72
C SER A 114 -16.67 17.55 20.64
N ALA A 115 -16.31 16.35 20.16
CA ALA A 115 -14.94 15.94 19.94
C ALA A 115 -14.23 16.84 18.91
N GLN A 116 -14.91 17.26 17.84
CA GLN A 116 -14.37 18.22 16.87
C GLN A 116 -14.05 19.58 17.51
N ARG A 117 -14.85 20.07 18.46
CA ARG A 117 -14.57 21.32 19.19
C ARG A 117 -13.36 21.16 20.11
N GLU A 118 -13.30 20.10 20.91
CA GLU A 118 -12.15 19.81 21.78
C GLU A 118 -10.86 19.68 20.96
N TRP A 119 -10.94 19.02 19.81
CA TRP A 119 -9.82 18.88 18.89
C TRP A 119 -9.31 20.23 18.40
N ARG A 120 -10.20 21.13 17.93
CA ARG A 120 -9.79 22.48 17.50
C ARG A 120 -9.14 23.28 18.63
N VAL A 121 -9.69 23.20 19.84
CA VAL A 121 -9.12 23.89 21.02
C VAL A 121 -7.70 23.39 21.28
N GLY A 122 -7.50 22.07 21.41
CA GLY A 122 -6.17 21.54 21.71
C GLY A 122 -5.18 21.70 20.54
N LEU A 123 -5.64 21.65 19.29
CA LEU A 123 -4.79 21.89 18.13
C LEU A 123 -4.31 23.34 18.10
N HIS A 124 -5.18 24.30 18.41
CA HIS A 124 -4.81 25.70 18.58
C HIS A 124 -3.76 25.88 19.68
N ARG A 125 -3.94 25.24 20.85
CA ARG A 125 -2.96 25.29 21.95
C ARG A 125 -1.59 24.73 21.56
N LEU A 126 -1.55 23.67 20.76
CA LEU A 126 -0.29 23.15 20.23
C LEU A 126 0.36 24.12 19.26
N GLN A 127 -0.42 24.74 18.38
CA GLN A 127 0.09 25.68 17.38
C GLN A 127 0.59 27.00 17.98
N GLU A 128 -0.01 27.50 19.07
CA GLU A 128 0.48 28.67 19.81
C GLU A 128 1.94 28.45 20.25
N ASN A 129 2.21 27.34 20.96
CA ASN A 129 3.57 26.99 21.39
C ASN A 129 4.53 26.78 20.21
N TRP A 130 4.06 26.13 19.14
CA TRP A 130 4.86 25.83 17.95
C TRP A 130 5.29 27.07 17.16
N ARG A 131 4.37 28.04 16.98
CA ARG A 131 4.61 29.27 16.21
C ARG A 131 5.42 30.28 17.00
N GLU A 132 5.05 30.52 18.24
CA GLU A 132 5.60 31.63 19.02
C GLU A 132 6.98 31.29 19.61
N ASN A 133 7.19 30.06 20.04
CA ASN A 133 8.37 29.70 20.82
C ASN A 133 9.41 28.88 20.05
N LEU A 134 9.01 28.20 18.97
CA LEU A 134 9.82 27.13 18.38
C LEU A 134 10.09 27.28 16.88
N GLN A 135 9.77 28.44 16.28
CA GLN A 135 10.05 28.74 14.87
C GLN A 135 9.59 27.65 13.89
N HIS A 136 8.44 27.03 14.16
CA HIS A 136 7.89 25.92 13.38
C HIS A 136 8.69 24.60 13.43
N ASP A 137 9.55 24.38 14.43
CA ASP A 137 10.24 23.10 14.62
C ASP A 137 9.37 22.10 15.42
N ALA A 138 8.81 21.12 14.69
CA ALA A 138 7.99 20.06 15.29
C ALA A 138 8.81 19.11 16.19
N VAL A 139 10.09 18.90 15.92
CA VAL A 139 10.96 18.04 16.75
C VAL A 139 11.26 18.74 18.07
N ALA A 140 11.52 20.05 18.04
CA ALA A 140 11.68 20.86 19.25
C ALA A 140 10.40 20.86 20.10
N LEU A 141 9.23 20.94 19.47
CA LEU A 141 7.94 20.85 20.17
C LEU A 141 7.80 19.50 20.89
N LEU A 142 8.10 18.40 20.20
CA LEU A 142 8.05 17.07 20.80
C LEU A 142 9.05 16.92 21.95
N ARG A 143 10.28 17.43 21.81
CA ARG A 143 11.25 17.40 22.92
C ARG A 143 10.73 18.19 24.12
N GLN A 144 10.25 19.41 23.91
CA GLN A 144 9.72 20.23 25.01
C GLN A 144 8.57 19.54 25.75
N MET A 145 7.69 18.84 25.04
CA MET A 145 6.50 18.23 25.65
C MET A 145 6.74 16.80 26.16
N LEU A 146 7.70 16.05 25.63
CA LEU A 146 7.86 14.63 25.93
C LEU A 146 9.18 14.28 26.64
N ASP A 147 10.21 15.12 26.52
CA ASP A 147 11.50 14.93 27.21
C ASP A 147 11.48 15.68 28.55
N LEU A 148 10.60 15.22 29.44
CA LEU A 148 10.32 15.83 30.74
C LEU A 148 10.98 15.06 31.90
N PRO A 149 11.37 15.74 32.99
CA PRO A 149 11.72 15.10 34.27
C PRO A 149 10.60 14.18 34.81
N GLU A 150 10.94 13.18 35.61
CA GLU A 150 9.97 12.20 36.11
C GLU A 150 8.82 12.81 36.94
N ASP A 151 9.09 13.86 37.71
CA ASP A 151 8.10 14.61 38.48
C ASP A 151 7.10 15.31 37.56
N GLU A 152 7.57 16.00 36.51
CA GLU A 152 6.71 16.60 35.51
C GLU A 152 5.89 15.54 34.74
N GLN A 153 6.49 14.39 34.39
CA GLN A 153 5.74 13.30 33.77
C GLN A 153 4.59 12.80 34.66
N ARG A 154 4.81 12.71 35.98
CA ARG A 154 3.75 12.36 36.95
C ARG A 154 2.67 13.42 36.99
N GLU A 155 3.02 14.70 36.94
CA GLU A 155 2.06 15.80 36.88
C GLU A 155 1.21 15.73 35.60
N ILE A 156 1.82 15.50 34.43
CA ILE A 156 1.07 15.35 33.18
C ILE A 156 0.12 14.17 33.23
N LYS A 157 0.54 13.03 33.81
CA LYS A 157 -0.35 11.89 33.99
C LYS A 157 -1.56 12.24 34.85
N GLN A 158 -1.34 12.90 36.00
CA GLN A 158 -2.43 13.34 36.88
C GLN A 158 -3.34 14.35 36.17
N LEU A 159 -2.76 15.28 35.40
CA LEU A 159 -3.49 16.26 34.62
C LEU A 159 -4.41 15.60 33.58
N MET A 160 -3.98 14.50 32.97
CA MET A 160 -4.77 13.75 31.99
C MET A 160 -5.91 12.93 32.62
N GLU A 161 -5.80 12.57 33.90
CA GLU A 161 -6.82 11.80 34.64
C GLU A 161 -7.92 12.70 35.25
N GLN A 162 -7.71 14.01 35.29
CA GLN A 162 -8.59 14.98 35.95
C GLN A 162 -9.27 15.91 34.94
N THR A 163 -10.40 16.49 35.35
CA THR A 163 -11.01 17.63 34.66
C THR A 163 -10.47 18.92 35.28
N PRO A 164 -9.58 19.66 34.61
CA PRO A 164 -9.03 20.90 35.15
C PRO A 164 -10.10 22.00 35.24
N PRO A 165 -9.93 23.00 36.13
CA PRO A 165 -10.84 24.14 36.22
C PRO A 165 -10.88 24.93 34.91
N PRO A 166 -12.07 25.34 34.43
CA PRO A 166 -12.19 26.17 33.23
C PRO A 166 -11.43 27.49 33.35
N GLY A 167 -10.73 27.90 32.28
CA GLY A 167 -9.93 29.11 32.19
C GLY A 167 -8.59 29.06 32.91
N SER A 168 -8.16 27.89 33.41
CA SER A 168 -6.88 27.73 34.09
C SER A 168 -5.74 27.36 33.14
N SER A 169 -4.49 27.66 33.53
CA SER A 169 -3.31 27.16 32.79
C SER A 169 -3.19 25.63 32.81
N ALA A 170 -3.84 24.96 33.77
CA ALA A 170 -3.96 23.51 33.78
C ALA A 170 -4.90 23.02 32.67
N GLU A 171 -5.99 23.72 32.38
CA GLU A 171 -6.89 23.40 31.27
C GLU A 171 -6.18 23.51 29.92
N ASP A 172 -5.44 24.59 29.69
CA ASP A 172 -4.68 24.76 28.45
C ASP A 172 -3.64 23.64 28.25
N ARG A 173 -2.90 23.29 29.32
CA ARG A 173 -1.96 22.17 29.29
C ARG A 173 -2.68 20.84 29.04
N HIS A 174 -3.84 20.61 29.68
CA HIS A 174 -4.61 19.38 29.50
C HIS A 174 -5.02 19.18 28.04
N TYR A 175 -5.60 20.20 27.40
CA TYR A 175 -5.99 20.12 25.99
C TYR A 175 -4.79 19.95 25.06
N ALA A 176 -3.67 20.64 25.33
CA ALA A 176 -2.45 20.48 24.53
C ALA A 176 -1.92 19.04 24.58
N TYR A 177 -1.77 18.45 25.76
CA TYR A 177 -1.31 17.06 25.90
C TYR A 177 -2.31 16.05 25.35
N ARG A 178 -3.60 16.20 25.66
CA ARG A 178 -4.67 15.33 25.15
C ARG A 178 -4.66 15.31 23.61
N THR A 179 -4.56 16.47 22.97
CA THR A 179 -4.49 16.55 21.51
C THR A 179 -3.16 16.05 20.97
N LEU A 180 -2.01 16.29 21.62
CA LEU A 180 -0.72 15.74 21.18
C LEU A 180 -0.75 14.20 21.14
N PHE A 181 -1.25 13.57 22.21
CA PHE A 181 -1.39 12.11 22.27
C PHE A 181 -2.40 11.60 21.24
N LYS A 182 -3.51 12.32 21.03
CA LYS A 182 -4.49 11.96 20.00
C LYS A 182 -3.92 12.11 18.58
N CYS A 183 -3.13 13.15 18.31
CA CYS A 183 -2.39 13.30 17.06
C CYS A 183 -1.47 12.09 16.84
N LYS A 184 -0.67 11.73 17.85
CA LYS A 184 0.21 10.55 17.79
C LYS A 184 -0.59 9.29 17.46
N GLU A 185 -1.69 9.04 18.17
CA GLU A 185 -2.56 7.89 17.95
C GLU A 185 -3.11 7.84 16.52
N LEU A 186 -3.71 8.93 16.03
CA LEU A 186 -4.30 8.99 14.69
C LEU A 186 -3.25 8.94 13.57
N ILE A 187 -2.08 9.54 13.78
CA ILE A 187 -0.95 9.47 12.83
C ILE A 187 -0.44 8.04 12.74
N MET A 188 -0.24 7.36 13.88
CA MET A 188 0.18 5.96 13.91
C MET A 188 -0.86 5.06 13.24
N LEU A 189 -2.15 5.27 13.52
CA LEU A 189 -3.24 4.54 12.89
C LEU A 189 -3.24 4.75 11.37
N GLY A 190 -3.19 6.01 10.91
CA GLY A 190 -3.16 6.34 9.48
C GLY A 190 -1.91 5.80 8.77
N TYR A 191 -0.77 5.79 9.46
CA TYR A 191 0.49 5.25 8.94
C TYR A 191 0.41 3.75 8.71
N PHE A 192 0.05 2.98 9.73
CA PHE A 192 -0.01 1.51 9.63
C PHE A 192 -1.19 1.00 8.80
N ALA A 193 -2.26 1.79 8.68
CA ALA A 193 -3.36 1.50 7.75
C ALA A 193 -3.06 1.91 6.29
N SER A 194 -1.94 2.59 6.03
CA SER A 194 -1.60 3.02 4.67
C SER A 194 -1.10 1.85 3.84
N LYS A 195 -1.48 1.83 2.56
CA LYS A 195 -1.06 0.81 1.59
C LYS A 195 0.46 0.57 1.54
N PRO A 196 1.33 1.59 1.37
CA PRO A 196 2.77 1.35 1.27
C PRO A 196 3.35 0.70 2.54
N ILE A 197 2.79 1.00 3.72
CA ILE A 197 3.23 0.39 4.97
C ILE A 197 2.68 -1.03 5.12
N GLY A 198 1.39 -1.23 4.85
CA GLY A 198 0.73 -2.53 4.97
C GLY A 198 1.24 -3.58 3.97
N GLU A 199 1.57 -3.19 2.74
CA GLU A 199 1.99 -4.11 1.68
C GLU A 199 3.53 -4.28 1.60
N ASP A 200 4.29 -3.19 1.68
CA ASP A 200 5.73 -3.23 1.40
C ASP A 200 6.59 -3.34 2.66
N VAL A 201 6.12 -2.80 3.79
CA VAL A 201 6.88 -2.75 5.05
C VAL A 201 6.51 -3.90 5.98
N LEU A 202 5.23 -4.08 6.28
CA LEU A 202 4.75 -5.11 7.21
C LEU A 202 4.64 -6.49 6.56
N ALA A 203 4.58 -7.54 7.37
CA ALA A 203 4.25 -8.90 6.93
C ALA A 203 2.74 -9.08 6.85
N PHE A 204 2.24 -9.64 5.75
CA PHE A 204 0.82 -9.97 5.58
C PHE A 204 0.63 -11.48 5.63
N LEU A 205 -0.28 -11.95 6.50
CA LEU A 205 -0.70 -13.35 6.58
C LEU A 205 -2.17 -13.49 6.15
N PRO A 206 -2.46 -13.89 4.90
CA PRO A 206 -3.84 -13.93 4.39
C PRO A 206 -4.71 -14.99 5.07
N THR A 207 -4.12 -15.98 5.72
CA THR A 207 -4.84 -17.02 6.45
C THR A 207 -4.08 -17.36 7.72
N PRO A 208 -4.63 -17.09 8.91
CA PRO A 208 -3.95 -17.38 10.17
C PRO A 208 -3.69 -18.89 10.26
N GLY A 209 -2.41 -19.25 10.39
CA GLY A 209 -1.96 -20.62 10.61
C GLY A 209 -2.05 -21.03 12.07
N GLY A 210 -1.40 -22.15 12.42
CA GLY A 210 -1.21 -22.54 13.81
C GLY A 210 -0.31 -21.54 14.56
N TYR A 211 -0.56 -21.38 15.86
CA TYR A 211 0.29 -20.57 16.73
C TYR A 211 1.49 -21.39 17.19
N ASP A 212 2.70 -20.90 16.90
CA ASP A 212 3.95 -21.52 17.34
C ASP A 212 4.62 -20.64 18.41
N PRO A 213 4.54 -21.00 19.71
CA PRO A 213 4.97 -20.11 20.80
C PRO A 213 6.49 -19.95 20.94
N CYS A 214 7.27 -20.86 20.34
CA CYS A 214 8.69 -21.01 20.66
C CYS A 214 9.57 -21.00 19.39
N ILE A 215 9.37 -20.01 18.52
CA ILE A 215 10.25 -19.76 17.38
C ILE A 215 11.33 -18.73 17.73
N PRO A 216 12.58 -18.86 17.22
CA PRO A 216 13.60 -17.82 17.34
C PRO A 216 13.10 -16.48 16.77
N TYR A 217 13.48 -15.36 17.41
CA TYR A 217 13.01 -14.03 17.00
C TYR A 217 13.45 -13.66 15.58
N GLU A 218 14.63 -14.12 15.18
CA GLU A 218 15.21 -13.93 13.85
C GLU A 218 14.34 -14.55 12.74
N GLU A 219 13.51 -15.55 13.07
CA GLU A 219 12.61 -16.21 12.12
C GLU A 219 11.28 -15.46 11.93
N VAL A 220 10.90 -14.58 12.86
CA VAL A 220 9.67 -13.76 12.76
C VAL A 220 9.82 -12.69 11.67
N GLY A 221 11.00 -12.07 11.59
CA GLY A 221 11.31 -11.05 10.61
C GLY A 221 10.55 -9.73 10.85
N LYS A 222 9.50 -9.48 10.06
CA LYS A 222 8.76 -8.21 10.06
C LYS A 222 7.59 -8.23 11.05
N ALA A 223 7.19 -7.05 11.53
CA ALA A 223 5.91 -6.90 12.23
C ALA A 223 4.74 -7.16 11.27
N TRP A 224 3.61 -7.63 11.81
CA TRP A 224 2.45 -8.02 11.01
C TRP A 224 1.55 -6.83 10.69
N SER A 225 0.97 -6.82 9.49
CA SER A 225 -0.11 -5.91 9.12
C SER A 225 -1.42 -6.32 9.79
N LEU A 226 -2.35 -5.36 9.87
CA LEU A 226 -3.73 -5.57 10.31
C LEU A 226 -4.54 -6.39 9.29
#